data_AF-A0A7X6T5B1-F1
#
_entry.id   AF-A0A7X6T5B1-F1
#
_cell.length_a   1.000
_cell.length_b   1.000
_cell.length_c   1.000
_cell.angle_alpha   90.00
_cell.angle_beta   90.00
_cell.angle_gamma   90.00
#
_symmetry.space_group_name_H-M   'P 1'
#
loop_
_entity.id
_entity.type
_entity.pdbx_description
1 polymer ?
#
loop_
_entity_poly.entity_id
_entity_poly.type
_entity_poly.pdbx_seq_one_letter_code
_entity_poly.pdbx_strand_id
1 'polypeptide(L)'
;IDIAEAERMQEKMAKNTFDLQDYLDQIESMNKMGSIDKIIDMLPGAKGTISEDDIDTAEFKREKAIIQSMTYAERTNYRIIGPLRRKRIAAGSGTAVYDVNRLLKKFEKMRLTMRKFARNKKYQASMMKHMGM
;
A
#
# COMPACT_ATOMS: atom_id res chain seq x y z
N ILE A 1 0.86 17.44 -2.58
CA ILE A 1 1.76 16.30 -2.82
C ILE A 1 3.01 16.57 -2.01
N ASP A 2 3.29 15.77 -1.00
CA ASP A 2 4.43 15.98 -0.10
C ASP A 2 5.68 15.37 -0.74
N ILE A 3 6.55 16.21 -1.30
CA ILE A 3 7.68 15.82 -2.15
C ILE A 3 8.65 14.91 -1.35
N ALA A 4 8.77 15.14 -0.05
CA ALA A 4 9.62 14.36 0.84
C ALA A 4 9.13 12.91 1.06
N GLU A 5 7.82 12.66 0.99
CA GLU A 5 7.28 11.30 1.10
C GLU A 5 7.49 10.50 -0.20
N ALA A 6 7.36 11.17 -1.34
CA ALA A 6 7.66 10.59 -2.65
C ALA A 6 9.14 10.22 -2.80
N GLU A 7 10.06 11.09 -2.37
CA GLU A 7 11.51 10.82 -2.41
C GLU A 7 11.91 9.68 -1.47
N ARG A 8 11.41 9.64 -0.24
CA ARG A 8 11.66 8.53 0.70
C ARG A 8 11.13 7.20 0.16
N MET A 9 9.98 7.23 -0.50
CA MET A 9 9.41 6.05 -1.16
C MET A 9 10.30 5.60 -2.32
N GLN A 10 10.73 6.51 -3.19
CA GLN A 10 11.68 6.21 -4.27
C GLN A 10 12.98 5.60 -3.76
N GLU A 11 13.54 6.15 -2.67
CA GLU A 11 14.79 5.67 -2.10
C GLU A 11 14.64 4.26 -1.49
N LYS A 12 13.55 4.01 -0.75
CA LYS A 12 13.23 2.67 -0.21
C LYS A 12 12.93 1.65 -1.32
N MET A 13 12.29 2.10 -2.40
CA MET A 13 12.05 1.28 -3.59
C MET A 13 13.36 0.92 -4.30
N ALA A 14 14.30 1.88 -4.44
CA ALA A 14 15.63 1.63 -4.98
C ALA A 14 16.43 0.65 -4.10
N LYS A 15 16.27 0.74 -2.77
CA LYS A 15 16.95 -0.09 -1.78
C LYS A 15 16.28 -1.47 -1.55
N ASN A 16 15.16 -1.78 -2.20
CA ASN A 16 14.36 -3.00 -1.97
C ASN A 16 13.94 -3.23 -0.51
N THR A 17 13.86 -2.18 0.30
CA THR A 17 13.52 -2.26 1.73
C THR A 17 12.03 -2.11 1.99
N PHE A 18 11.21 -2.08 0.94
CA PHE A 18 9.76 -1.92 1.06
C PHE A 18 9.13 -3.10 1.82
N ASP A 19 8.61 -2.81 3.01
CA ASP A 19 8.02 -3.78 3.93
C ASP A 19 6.52 -3.52 4.20
N LEU A 20 5.89 -4.34 5.05
CA LEU A 20 4.47 -4.16 5.37
C LEU A 20 4.21 -2.95 6.28
N GLN A 21 5.24 -2.43 6.96
CA GLN A 21 5.12 -1.22 7.77
C GLN A 21 4.99 0.00 6.85
N ASP A 22 5.81 0.07 5.79
CA ASP A 22 5.69 1.10 4.75
C ASP A 22 4.31 1.05 4.07
N TYR A 23 3.79 -0.15 3.84
CA TYR A 23 2.44 -0.33 3.27
C TYR A 23 1.34 0.15 4.21
N LEU A 24 1.48 -0.08 5.52
CA LEU A 24 0.55 0.45 6.52
C LEU A 24 0.57 1.98 6.54
N ASP A 25 1.76 2.58 6.52
CA ASP A 25 1.93 4.03 6.53
C ASP A 25 1.26 4.66 5.29
N GLN A 26 1.39 4.03 4.10
CA GLN A 26 0.68 4.45 2.89
C GLN A 26 -0.85 4.38 3.05
N ILE A 27 -1.39 3.29 3.60
CA ILE A 27 -2.83 3.16 3.86
C ILE A 27 -3.29 4.24 4.86
N GLU A 28 -2.49 4.55 5.87
CA GLU A 28 -2.80 5.59 6.84
C GLU A 28 -2.75 7.00 6.24
N SER A 29 -1.77 7.30 5.37
CA SER A 29 -1.70 8.56 4.62
C SER A 29 -2.90 8.73 3.68
N MET A 30 -3.35 7.65 3.04
CA MET A 30 -4.56 7.66 2.20
C MET A 30 -5.85 7.84 3.03
N ASN A 31 -5.88 7.33 4.27
CA ASN A 31 -7.05 7.42 5.15
C ASN A 31 -7.10 8.73 5.97
N LYS A 32 -5.95 9.35 6.27
CA LYS A 32 -5.84 10.63 7.01
C LYS A 32 -6.25 11.85 6.21
N MET A 33 -6.50 11.69 4.92
CA MET A 33 -7.03 12.73 4.07
C MET A 33 -8.27 12.18 3.37
N GLY A 34 -9.42 12.81 3.57
CA GLY A 34 -10.57 12.75 2.64
C GLY A 34 -10.23 13.34 1.26
N SER A 35 -9.07 13.00 0.70
CA SER A 35 -8.60 13.43 -0.62
C SER A 35 -9.23 12.61 -1.74
N ILE A 36 -10.00 11.58 -1.42
CA ILE A 36 -10.88 10.94 -2.41
C ILE A 36 -11.93 11.95 -2.87
N ASP A 37 -12.66 12.57 -1.94
CA ASP A 37 -13.65 13.61 -2.23
C ASP A 37 -13.01 14.79 -3.00
N LYS A 38 -11.84 15.26 -2.57
CA LYS A 38 -11.14 16.38 -3.23
C LYS A 38 -10.55 16.04 -4.61
N ILE A 39 -10.18 14.78 -4.86
CA ILE A 39 -9.71 14.34 -6.19
C ILE A 39 -10.90 14.15 -7.13
N ILE A 40 -12.05 13.67 -6.63
CA ILE A 40 -13.32 13.60 -7.37
C ILE A 40 -13.79 15.01 -7.76
N ASP A 41 -13.70 15.98 -6.83
CA ASP A 41 -14.06 17.39 -7.07
C ASP A 41 -13.15 18.11 -8.09
N MET A 42 -11.93 17.61 -8.32
CA MET A 42 -10.96 18.20 -9.27
C MET A 42 -11.00 17.58 -10.69
N LEU A 43 -11.79 16.53 -10.93
CA LEU A 43 -11.94 15.91 -12.26
C LEU A 43 -13.16 16.50 -13.00
N PRO A 44 -12.96 17.37 -14.03
CA PRO A 44 -14.08 17.92 -14.80
C PRO A 44 -14.77 16.80 -15.57
N GLY A 45 -16.04 16.54 -15.24
CA GLY A 45 -16.88 15.50 -15.87
C GLY A 45 -17.06 14.21 -15.07
N ALA A 46 -16.47 14.10 -13.87
CA ALA A 46 -16.65 12.94 -12.98
C ALA A 46 -17.79 13.12 -11.96
N LYS A 47 -18.64 14.14 -12.12
CA LYS A 47 -19.82 14.32 -11.28
C LYS A 47 -20.86 13.23 -11.62
N GLY A 48 -20.73 12.07 -10.98
CA GLY A 48 -21.67 10.94 -11.06
C GLY A 48 -21.18 9.65 -11.71
N THR A 49 -19.89 9.51 -12.05
CA THR A 49 -19.33 8.27 -12.65
C THR A 49 -18.40 7.47 -11.74
N ILE A 50 -17.93 8.07 -10.65
CA ILE A 50 -17.15 7.40 -9.59
C ILE A 50 -17.87 7.73 -8.29
N SER A 51 -18.51 6.74 -7.69
CA SER A 51 -19.15 6.90 -6.38
C SER A 51 -18.07 6.88 -5.30
N GLU A 52 -18.27 7.61 -4.19
CA GLU A 52 -17.47 7.44 -2.96
C GLU A 52 -17.40 5.95 -2.53
N ASP A 53 -18.41 5.17 -2.95
CA ASP A 53 -18.55 3.73 -2.75
C ASP A 53 -17.61 2.85 -3.62
N ASP A 54 -17.06 3.35 -4.73
CA ASP A 54 -16.16 2.56 -5.60
C ASP A 54 -14.75 2.43 -5.01
N ILE A 55 -14.40 3.30 -4.06
CA ILE A 55 -13.16 3.18 -3.31
C ILE A 55 -13.51 2.46 -2.01
N ASP A 56 -13.25 1.15 -1.98
CA ASP A 56 -13.58 0.25 -0.87
C ASP A 56 -12.76 0.61 0.38
N THR A 57 -13.16 1.69 1.06
CA THR A 57 -12.57 2.15 2.33
C THR A 57 -12.71 1.08 3.41
N ALA A 58 -13.71 0.20 3.28
CA ALA A 58 -13.87 -0.96 4.15
C ALA A 58 -12.77 -2.00 3.90
N GLU A 59 -12.33 -2.21 2.65
CA GLU A 59 -11.18 -3.05 2.34
C GLU A 59 -9.89 -2.49 2.95
N PHE A 60 -9.61 -1.19 2.80
CA PHE A 60 -8.44 -0.58 3.42
C PHE A 60 -8.47 -0.65 4.95
N LYS A 61 -9.64 -0.49 5.58
CA LYS A 61 -9.81 -0.68 7.03
C LYS A 61 -9.52 -2.12 7.44
N ARG A 62 -9.98 -3.12 6.68
CA ARG A 62 -9.68 -4.55 6.92
C ARG A 62 -8.19 -4.83 6.78
N GLU A 63 -7.56 -4.32 5.71
CA GLU A 63 -6.13 -4.50 5.48
C GLU A 63 -5.28 -3.86 6.58
N LYS A 64 -5.65 -2.63 6.99
CA LYS A 64 -5.06 -1.95 8.14
C LYS A 64 -5.16 -2.79 9.41
N ALA A 65 -6.34 -3.31 9.74
CA ALA A 65 -6.55 -4.15 10.91
C ALA A 65 -5.69 -5.44 10.87
N ILE A 66 -5.56 -6.06 9.70
CA ILE A 66 -4.70 -7.24 9.50
C ILE A 66 -3.23 -6.91 9.77
N ILE A 67 -2.71 -5.81 9.21
CA ILE A 67 -1.29 -5.44 9.37
C ILE A 67 -1.01 -5.01 10.83
N GLN A 68 -1.95 -4.31 11.46
CA GLN A 68 -1.83 -3.91 12.87
C GLN A 68 -1.77 -5.11 13.82
N SER A 69 -2.43 -6.23 13.47
CA SER A 69 -2.36 -7.51 14.21
C SER A 69 -1.07 -8.32 14.01
N MET A 70 -0.15 -7.83 13.17
CA MET A 70 1.18 -8.41 13.01
C MET A 70 2.17 -7.81 14.03
N THR A 71 3.16 -8.61 14.41
CA THR A 71 4.33 -8.16 15.18
C THR A 71 5.30 -7.40 14.28
N TYR A 72 6.17 -6.58 14.87
CA TYR A 72 7.19 -5.82 14.11
C TYR A 72 8.05 -6.71 13.21
N ALA A 73 8.50 -7.87 13.73
CA ALA A 73 9.29 -8.83 12.96
C ALA A 73 8.53 -9.41 11.76
N GLU A 74 7.21 -9.58 11.87
CA GLU A 74 6.37 -10.06 10.76
C GLU A 74 6.12 -8.96 9.73
N ARG A 75 6.03 -7.69 10.16
CA ARG A 75 5.86 -6.55 9.25
C ARG A 75 7.12 -6.29 8.43
N THR A 76 8.30 -6.35 9.05
CA THR A 76 9.58 -6.19 8.36
C THR A 76 9.90 -7.39 7.46
N ASN A 77 9.46 -8.60 7.84
CA ASN A 77 9.70 -9.80 7.07
C ASN A 77 8.44 -10.67 6.91
N TYR A 78 7.64 -10.40 5.88
CA TYR A 78 6.43 -11.16 5.58
C TYR A 78 6.66 -12.67 5.34
N ARG A 79 7.89 -13.11 5.02
CA ARG A 79 8.19 -14.51 4.73
C ARG A 79 8.11 -15.43 5.95
N ILE A 80 8.23 -14.87 7.15
CA ILE A 80 8.12 -15.66 8.39
C ILE A 80 6.66 -16.00 8.73
N ILE A 81 5.69 -15.42 8.01
CA ILE A 81 4.25 -15.57 8.26
C ILE A 81 3.76 -16.92 7.71
N GLY A 82 4.02 -17.96 8.50
CA GLY A 82 3.50 -19.32 8.29
C GLY A 82 2.04 -19.51 8.76
N PRO A 83 1.48 -20.73 8.62
CA PRO A 83 0.07 -21.01 8.90
C PRO A 83 -0.40 -20.64 10.31
N LEU A 84 0.41 -20.94 11.34
CA LEU A 84 0.08 -20.62 12.74
C LEU A 84 -0.02 -19.10 12.98
N ARG A 85 0.92 -18.33 12.41
CA ARG A 85 0.92 -16.87 12.51
C ARG A 85 -0.27 -16.27 11.78
N ARG A 86 -0.64 -16.81 10.62
CA ARG A 86 -1.84 -16.35 9.87
C ARG A 86 -3.11 -16.55 10.66
N LYS A 87 -3.26 -17.70 11.35
CA LYS A 87 -4.41 -17.95 12.23
C LYS A 87 -4.47 -16.95 13.39
N ARG A 88 -3.33 -16.65 14.02
CA ARG A 88 -3.23 -15.64 15.09
C ARG A 88 -3.59 -14.23 14.58
N ILE A 89 -3.03 -13.83 13.44
CA ILE A 89 -3.28 -12.52 12.83
C ILE A 89 -4.76 -12.37 12.50
N ALA A 90 -5.35 -13.37 11.83
CA ALA A 90 -6.76 -13.40 11.47
C ALA A 90 -7.68 -13.26 12.70
N ALA A 91 -7.39 -14.00 13.78
CA ALA A 91 -8.13 -13.89 15.03
C ALA A 91 -7.97 -12.51 15.68
N GLY A 92 -6.77 -11.92 15.64
CA GLY A 92 -6.49 -10.58 16.18
C GLY A 92 -7.13 -9.44 15.38
N SER A 93 -7.29 -9.60 14.06
CA SER A 93 -7.91 -8.61 13.19
C SER A 93 -9.42 -8.80 13.00
N GLY A 94 -10.00 -9.88 13.52
CA GLY A 94 -11.41 -10.23 13.30
C GLY A 94 -11.72 -10.60 11.84
N THR A 95 -10.73 -11.10 11.10
CA THR A 95 -10.86 -11.46 9.67
C THR A 95 -10.63 -12.95 9.46
N ALA A 96 -10.89 -13.45 8.24
CA ALA A 96 -10.58 -14.84 7.91
C ALA A 96 -9.09 -15.02 7.58
N VAL A 97 -8.59 -16.25 7.73
CA VAL A 97 -7.23 -16.63 7.28
C VAL A 97 -7.06 -16.40 5.77
N TYR A 98 -8.16 -16.51 5.01
CA TYR A 98 -8.19 -16.18 3.59
C TYR A 98 -7.83 -14.72 3.31
N ASP A 99 -8.32 -13.78 4.12
CA ASP A 99 -8.06 -12.34 3.93
C ASP A 99 -6.59 -12.02 4.17
N VAL A 100 -5.99 -12.64 5.19
CA VAL A 100 -4.55 -12.54 5.45
C VAL A 100 -3.73 -13.06 4.26
N ASN A 101 -4.14 -14.19 3.66
CA ASN A 101 -3.48 -14.72 2.46
C ASN A 101 -3.62 -13.79 1.26
N ARG A 102 -4.80 -13.18 1.07
CA ARG A 102 -5.09 -12.24 -0.01
C ARG A 102 -4.19 -11.00 0.13
N LEU A 103 -4.09 -10.43 1.32
CA LEU A 103 -3.19 -9.31 1.61
C LEU A 103 -1.73 -9.65 1.30
N LEU A 104 -1.22 -10.78 1.79
CA LEU A 104 0.17 -11.19 1.55
C LEU A 104 0.48 -11.35 0.06
N LYS A 105 -0.46 -11.92 -0.72
CA LYS A 105 -0.32 -12.04 -2.18
C LYS A 105 -0.35 -10.68 -2.87
N LYS A 106 -1.25 -9.77 -2.46
CA LYS A 106 -1.30 -8.39 -2.99
C LYS A 106 0.02 -7.67 -2.74
N PHE A 107 0.53 -7.73 -1.51
CA PHE A 107 1.81 -7.14 -1.13
C PHE A 107 2.98 -7.73 -1.93
N GLU A 108 3.05 -9.04 -2.08
CA GLU A 108 4.13 -9.68 -2.85
C GLU A 108 4.10 -9.29 -4.33
N LYS A 109 2.91 -9.24 -4.94
CA LYS A 109 2.73 -8.77 -6.32
C LYS A 109 3.16 -7.32 -6.46
N MET A 110 2.77 -6.47 -5.52
CA MET A 110 3.17 -5.07 -5.50
C MET A 110 4.69 -4.94 -5.39
N ARG A 111 5.32 -5.61 -4.43
CA ARG A 111 6.78 -5.60 -4.24
C ARG A 111 7.53 -6.10 -5.48
N LEU A 112 7.06 -7.17 -6.12
CA LEU A 112 7.66 -7.70 -7.35
C LEU A 112 7.56 -6.69 -8.49
N THR A 113 6.40 -6.05 -8.61
CA THR A 113 6.12 -5.04 -9.63
C THR A 113 7.01 -3.81 -9.40
N MET A 114 7.04 -3.28 -8.17
CA MET A 114 7.90 -2.17 -7.76
C MET A 114 9.38 -2.47 -8.03
N ARG A 115 9.85 -3.69 -7.73
CA ARG A 115 11.23 -4.10 -8.03
C ARG A 115 11.52 -4.12 -9.53
N LYS A 116 10.56 -4.55 -10.36
CA LYS A 116 10.69 -4.52 -11.82
C LYS A 116 10.76 -3.07 -12.33
N PHE A 117 9.94 -2.18 -11.77
CA PHE A 117 9.98 -0.75 -12.09
C PHE A 117 11.29 -0.07 -11.66
N ALA A 118 11.77 -0.34 -10.45
CA ALA A 118 13.04 0.20 -9.94
C ALA A 118 14.25 -0.23 -10.77
N ARG A 119 14.22 -1.45 -11.35
CA ARG A 119 15.27 -1.93 -12.27
C ARG A 119 15.19 -1.34 -13.67
N ASN A 120 14.06 -0.77 -14.07
CA ASN A 120 13.86 -0.25 -15.41
C ASN A 120 14.30 1.22 -15.50
N LYS A 121 15.55 1.46 -15.93
CA LYS A 121 16.16 2.79 -16.08
C LYS A 121 15.32 3.80 -16.88
N LYS A 122 14.47 3.34 -17.81
CA LYS A 122 13.55 4.21 -18.58
C LYS A 122 12.47 4.87 -17.72
N TYR A 123 11.99 4.20 -16.67
CA TYR A 123 10.98 4.77 -15.77
C TYR A 123 11.59 5.72 -14.75
N GLN A 124 12.81 5.45 -14.26
CA GLN A 124 13.56 6.42 -13.45
C GLN A 124 13.80 7.72 -14.23
N ALA A 125 14.18 7.62 -15.50
CA ALA A 125 14.34 8.78 -16.38
C ALA A 125 13.02 9.52 -16.66
N SER A 126 11.91 8.80 -16.84
CA SER A 126 10.59 9.41 -17.06
C SER A 126 10.03 10.08 -15.80
N MET A 127 10.37 9.58 -14.62
CA MET A 127 9.96 10.11 -13.32
C MET A 127 10.80 11.36 -12.95
N MET A 128 12.11 11.35 -13.22
CA MET A 128 12.96 12.54 -13.10
C MET A 128 12.49 13.69 -14.01
N LYS A 129 12.14 13.36 -15.27
CA LYS A 129 11.60 14.35 -16.23
C LYS A 129 10.27 14.98 -15.78
N HIS A 130 9.45 14.26 -15.01
CA HIS A 130 8.19 14.79 -14.45
C HIS A 130 8.37 15.50 -13.11
N MET A 131 9.47 15.26 -12.40
CA MET A 131 9.86 15.97 -11.17
C MET A 131 10.74 17.20 -11.45
N GLY A 132 10.94 17.57 -12.72
CA GLY A 132 11.64 18.80 -13.11
C GLY A 132 13.16 18.76 -12.94
N MET A 133 13.78 17.57 -12.96
CA MET A 133 15.23 17.39 -13.13
C MET A 133 15.57 16.91 -14.53
#